data_AF-A0A842P396-F1
#
_entry.id   AF-A0A842P396-F1
#
_cell.length_a   1.000
_cell.length_b   1.000
_cell.length_c   1.000
_cell.angle_alpha   90.00
_cell.angle_beta   90.00
_cell.angle_gamma   90.00
#
_symmetry.space_group_name_H-M   'P 1'
#
loop_
_entity.id
_entity.type
_entity.pdbx_description
1 polymer ?
#
loop_
_entity_poly.entity_id
_entity_poly.type
_entity_poly.pdbx_seq_one_letter_code
_entity_poly.pdbx_strand_id
1 'polypeptide(L)'
;MDTQKKLFVSLIVLLSIGMLDSLFLVYEHFSPTASKYCTFGEGFDCGIVNKSPYANLDGISYLLTIDFKLPIPLIDIAGLGVFFDLVTSNAFLGFLTLLFILLLLIARYEKKGFLWVKYEKTTAWIKGLLIFGVIYGFYLFLIQHFILKTYCLFCLFLDLILLIGLILAWRLKK
;
A
#
# COMPACT_ATOMS: atom_id res chain seq x y z
N MET A 1 24.77 -17.93 -9.54
CA MET A 1 24.29 -16.59 -9.13
C MET A 1 24.22 -16.55 -7.60
N ASP A 2 24.97 -15.65 -6.96
CA ASP A 2 25.01 -15.47 -5.51
C ASP A 2 23.59 -15.36 -4.92
N THR A 3 23.34 -16.07 -3.82
CA THR A 3 22.04 -16.10 -3.10
C THR A 3 21.56 -14.69 -2.75
N GLN A 4 22.46 -13.76 -2.43
CA GLN A 4 22.09 -12.37 -2.16
C GLN A 4 21.65 -11.64 -3.44
N LYS A 5 22.32 -11.87 -4.57
CA LYS A 5 21.91 -11.31 -5.86
C LYS A 5 20.53 -11.83 -6.29
N LYS A 6 20.24 -13.12 -6.06
CA LYS A 6 18.90 -13.70 -6.29
C LYS A 6 17.84 -12.99 -5.46
N LEU A 7 18.07 -12.87 -4.15
CA LEU A 7 17.14 -12.21 -3.23
C LEU A 7 16.85 -10.76 -3.64
N PHE A 8 17.90 -10.04 -4.02
CA PHE A 8 17.81 -8.66 -4.48
C PHE A 8 16.91 -8.52 -5.72
N VAL A 9 17.16 -9.34 -6.74
CA VAL A 9 16.35 -9.36 -7.96
C VAL A 9 14.91 -9.77 -7.66
N SER A 10 14.69 -10.77 -6.79
CA SER A 10 13.34 -11.17 -6.37
C SER A 10 12.57 -10.02 -5.72
N LEU A 11 13.21 -9.26 -4.82
CA LEU A 11 12.60 -8.09 -4.20
C LEU A 11 12.28 -7.00 -5.22
N ILE A 12 13.19 -6.71 -6.16
CA ILE A 12 12.92 -5.73 -7.23
C ILE A 12 11.69 -6.14 -8.04
N VAL A 13 11.64 -7.39 -8.50
CA VAL A 13 10.51 -7.87 -9.32
C VAL A 13 9.21 -7.78 -8.53
N LEU A 14 9.22 -8.22 -7.27
CA LEU A 14 8.04 -8.21 -6.41
C LEU A 14 7.53 -6.78 -6.14
N LEU A 15 8.42 -5.84 -5.83
CA LEU A 15 8.09 -4.43 -5.60
C LEU A 15 7.56 -3.78 -6.87
N SER A 16 8.15 -4.06 -8.03
CA SER A 16 7.69 -3.54 -9.32
C SER A 16 6.27 -4.03 -9.66
N ILE A 17 5.96 -5.30 -9.39
CA ILE A 17 4.59 -5.83 -9.57
C ILE A 17 3.63 -5.10 -8.64
N GLY A 18 3.99 -4.92 -7.36
CA GLY A 18 3.17 -4.18 -6.40
C GLY A 18 2.94 -2.72 -6.82
N MET A 19 3.94 -2.07 -7.40
CA MET A 19 3.79 -0.71 -7.92
C MET A 19 2.80 -0.64 -9.09
N LEU A 20 2.84 -1.60 -10.01
CA LEU A 20 1.90 -1.67 -11.13
C LEU A 20 0.47 -1.90 -10.64
N ASP A 21 0.30 -2.80 -9.67
CA ASP A 21 -0.99 -3.04 -9.02
C ASP A 21 -1.52 -1.80 -8.30
N SER A 22 -0.66 -1.12 -7.55
CA SER A 22 -0.99 0.14 -6.87
C SER A 22 -1.38 1.24 -7.87
N LEU A 23 -0.69 1.34 -9.02
CA LEU A 23 -1.06 2.28 -10.08
C LEU A 23 -2.41 1.94 -10.73
N PHE A 24 -2.70 0.65 -10.91
CA PHE A 24 -4.01 0.20 -11.37
C PHE A 24 -5.12 0.57 -10.37
N LEU A 25 -4.88 0.39 -9.07
CA LEU A 25 -5.80 0.85 -8.02
C LEU A 25 -5.96 2.37 -8.01
N VAL A 26 -4.92 3.17 -8.25
CA VAL A 26 -5.07 4.62 -8.41
C VAL A 26 -6.00 4.93 -9.60
N TYR A 27 -5.80 4.25 -10.73
CA TYR A 27 -6.66 4.41 -11.89
C TYR A 27 -8.13 4.07 -11.58
N GLU A 28 -8.41 2.93 -10.93
CA GLU A 28 -9.77 2.53 -10.57
C GLU A 28 -10.42 3.47 -9.54
N HIS A 29 -9.63 4.03 -8.61
CA HIS A 29 -10.10 4.98 -7.61
C HIS A 29 -10.73 6.22 -8.26
N PHE A 30 -10.04 6.78 -9.25
CA PHE A 30 -10.46 8.00 -9.96
C PHE A 30 -11.33 7.72 -11.21
N SER A 31 -11.49 6.46 -11.61
CA SER A 31 -12.34 6.11 -12.75
C SER A 31 -13.82 6.31 -12.41
N PRO A 32 -14.65 6.88 -13.30
CA PRO A 32 -16.06 7.12 -13.01
C PRO A 32 -16.85 5.83 -12.79
N THR A 33 -16.55 4.79 -13.58
CA THR A 33 -17.18 3.46 -13.50
C THR A 33 -16.14 2.42 -13.16
N ALA A 34 -16.49 1.47 -12.28
CA ALA A 34 -15.61 0.34 -11.97
C ALA A 34 -15.38 -0.51 -13.24
N SER A 35 -14.15 -0.97 -13.46
CA SER A 35 -13.88 -1.84 -14.60
C SER A 35 -14.42 -3.25 -14.42
N LYS A 36 -14.59 -3.97 -15.53
CA LYS A 36 -14.96 -5.40 -15.50
C LYS A 36 -13.94 -6.29 -14.77
N TYR A 37 -12.71 -5.79 -14.60
CA TYR A 37 -11.65 -6.52 -13.90
C TYR A 37 -11.70 -6.31 -12.39
N CYS A 38 -12.60 -5.45 -11.91
CA CYS A 38 -12.71 -5.03 -10.53
C CYS A 38 -13.81 -5.78 -9.76
N THR A 39 -14.86 -6.21 -10.47
CA THR A 39 -16.04 -6.89 -9.90
C THR A 39 -16.04 -8.37 -10.29
N PHE A 40 -15.91 -9.26 -9.28
CA PHE A 40 -15.94 -10.71 -9.42
C PHE A 40 -17.04 -11.31 -8.52
N GLY A 41 -18.26 -11.36 -9.05
CA GLY A 41 -19.42 -11.82 -8.28
C GLY A 41 -19.79 -10.85 -7.15
N GLU A 42 -20.54 -11.33 -6.16
CA GLU A 42 -21.13 -10.47 -5.11
C GLU A 42 -20.17 -10.15 -3.96
N GLY A 43 -19.15 -10.98 -3.73
CA GLY A 43 -18.24 -10.86 -2.58
C GLY A 43 -16.91 -10.16 -2.86
N PHE A 44 -16.61 -9.89 -4.14
CA PHE A 44 -15.35 -9.27 -4.55
C PHE A 44 -15.61 -8.09 -5.48
N ASP A 45 -15.58 -6.88 -4.93
CA ASP A 45 -15.76 -5.65 -5.70
C ASP A 45 -14.73 -4.59 -5.28
N CYS A 46 -13.71 -4.40 -6.12
CA CYS A 46 -12.69 -3.41 -5.85
C CYS A 46 -13.21 -1.97 -5.96
N GLY A 47 -14.34 -1.73 -6.64
CA GLY A 47 -14.91 -0.42 -6.88
C GLY A 47 -15.58 0.09 -5.63
N ILE A 48 -16.29 -0.79 -4.91
CA ILE A 48 -16.83 -0.49 -3.58
C ILE A 48 -15.69 -0.23 -2.59
N VAL A 49 -14.69 -1.12 -2.53
CA VAL A 49 -13.59 -0.98 -1.56
C VAL A 49 -12.76 0.26 -1.83
N ASN A 50 -12.29 0.42 -3.06
CA ASN A 50 -11.34 1.44 -3.44
C ASN A 50 -11.98 2.83 -3.63
N LYS A 51 -13.31 2.96 -3.57
CA LYS A 51 -14.01 4.26 -3.53
C LYS A 51 -14.75 4.51 -2.20
N SER A 52 -14.57 3.61 -1.23
CA SER A 52 -15.14 3.79 0.09
C SER A 52 -14.49 4.97 0.82
N PRO A 53 -15.12 5.50 1.89
CA PRO A 53 -14.50 6.51 2.76
C PRO A 53 -13.14 6.07 3.34
N TYR A 54 -12.89 4.76 3.39
CA TYR A 54 -11.66 4.18 3.90
C TYR A 54 -10.50 4.15 2.89
N ALA A 55 -10.76 4.47 1.62
CA ALA A 55 -9.77 4.44 0.55
C ALA A 55 -8.83 5.67 0.54
N ASN A 56 -9.08 6.64 1.42
CA ASN A 56 -8.24 7.80 1.67
C ASN A 56 -7.69 7.78 3.10
N LEU A 57 -6.65 8.56 3.37
CA LEU A 57 -6.06 8.73 4.70
C LEU A 57 -7.09 9.13 5.77
N ASP A 58 -8.10 9.90 5.39
CA ASP A 58 -9.19 10.34 6.26
C ASP A 58 -10.09 9.19 6.74
N GLY A 59 -9.94 8.00 6.13
CA GLY A 59 -10.66 6.79 6.50
C GLY A 59 -10.53 6.37 7.97
N ILE A 60 -9.42 6.71 8.63
CA ILE A 60 -9.27 6.48 10.08
C ILE A 60 -10.16 7.45 10.87
N SER A 61 -10.23 8.73 10.46
CA SER A 61 -11.14 9.69 11.08
C SER A 61 -12.59 9.26 10.88
N TYR A 62 -12.93 8.82 9.66
CA TYR A 62 -14.26 8.29 9.35
C TYR A 62 -14.62 7.12 10.27
N LEU A 63 -13.75 6.12 10.38
CA LEU A 63 -13.96 4.95 11.23
C LEU A 63 -14.25 5.34 12.69
N LEU A 64 -13.42 6.21 13.26
CA LEU A 64 -13.50 6.57 14.67
C LEU A 64 -14.74 7.42 14.97
N THR A 65 -15.05 8.39 14.10
CA THR A 65 -16.15 9.34 14.31
C THR A 65 -17.51 8.75 13.93
N ILE A 66 -17.61 8.09 12.77
CA ILE A 66 -18.88 7.64 12.19
C ILE A 66 -19.23 6.23 12.66
N ASP A 67 -18.34 5.25 12.47
CA ASP A 67 -18.64 3.85 12.79
C ASP A 67 -18.52 3.56 14.28
N PHE A 68 -17.51 4.12 14.96
CA PHE A 68 -17.33 3.97 16.41
C PHE A 68 -17.97 5.08 17.24
N LYS A 69 -18.58 6.09 16.61
CA LYS A 69 -19.36 7.16 17.28
C LYS A 69 -18.57 7.90 18.37
N LEU A 70 -17.26 8.04 18.21
CA LEU A 70 -16.45 8.81 19.15
C LEU A 70 -16.70 10.31 18.94
N PRO A 71 -16.77 11.12 20.02
CA PRO A 71 -17.03 12.55 19.94
C PRO A 71 -15.76 13.34 19.55
N ILE A 72 -15.17 12.99 18.41
CA ILE A 72 -14.00 13.66 17.84
C ILE A 72 -14.38 14.30 16.49
N PRO A 73 -13.75 15.43 16.11
CA PRO A 73 -14.08 16.12 14.87
C PRO A 73 -13.77 15.24 13.65
N LEU A 74 -14.70 15.20 12.69
CA LEU A 74 -14.47 14.55 11.41
C LEU A 74 -13.48 15.41 10.60
N ILE A 75 -12.41 14.76 10.14
CA ILE A 75 -11.43 15.36 9.22
C ILE A 75 -11.72 14.78 7.84
N ASP A 76 -11.97 15.65 6.87
CA ASP A 76 -12.23 15.28 5.47
C ASP A 76 -11.37 16.18 4.57
N ILE A 77 -10.19 15.68 4.22
CA ILE A 77 -9.20 16.37 3.38
C ILE A 77 -9.41 15.94 1.92
N ALA A 78 -9.75 14.67 1.71
CA ALA A 78 -10.36 14.19 0.49
C ALA A 78 -11.64 15.01 0.21
N GLY A 79 -11.78 15.54 -0.99
CA GLY A 79 -12.87 16.44 -1.41
C GLY A 79 -12.50 17.92 -1.47
N LEU A 80 -11.35 18.34 -0.89
CA LEU A 80 -10.88 19.72 -1.02
C LEU A 80 -10.34 20.06 -2.41
N GLY A 81 -10.03 19.04 -3.22
CA GLY A 81 -9.64 19.19 -4.61
C GLY A 81 -8.79 18.02 -5.09
N VAL A 82 -8.66 17.90 -6.42
CA VAL A 82 -8.01 16.77 -7.11
C VAL A 82 -6.61 16.45 -6.57
N PHE A 83 -5.84 17.48 -6.21
CA PHE A 83 -4.51 17.29 -5.65
C PHE A 83 -4.55 16.58 -4.30
N PHE A 84 -5.46 17.00 -3.40
CA PHE A 84 -5.58 16.40 -2.08
C PHE A 84 -6.11 14.98 -2.19
N ASP A 85 -7.14 14.74 -3.02
CA ASP A 85 -7.68 13.40 -3.25
C ASP A 85 -6.60 12.42 -3.70
N LEU A 86 -5.73 12.85 -4.63
CA LEU A 86 -4.63 12.02 -5.11
C LEU A 86 -3.62 11.72 -4.00
N VAL A 87 -3.19 12.73 -3.25
CA VAL A 87 -2.17 12.58 -2.21
C VAL A 87 -2.68 11.83 -0.99
N THR A 88 -3.98 11.89 -0.70
CA THR A 88 -4.60 11.13 0.40
C THR A 88 -5.03 9.73 0.00
N SER A 89 -5.13 9.41 -1.29
CA SER A 89 -5.51 8.08 -1.76
C SER A 89 -4.51 7.02 -1.30
N ASN A 90 -5.01 5.97 -0.64
CA ASN A 90 -4.19 4.88 -0.13
C ASN A 90 -3.41 4.18 -1.24
N ALA A 91 -4.01 4.04 -2.42
CA ALA A 91 -3.37 3.43 -3.59
C ALA A 91 -2.18 4.28 -4.09
N PHE A 92 -2.28 5.60 -4.03
CA PHE A 92 -1.17 6.47 -4.44
C PHE A 92 -0.05 6.47 -3.40
N LEU A 93 -0.39 6.52 -2.11
CA LEU A 93 0.57 6.41 -1.02
C LEU A 93 1.29 5.05 -0.99
N GLY A 94 0.56 3.97 -1.31
CA GLY A 94 1.12 2.64 -1.51
C GLY A 94 2.16 2.64 -2.63
N PHE A 95 1.84 3.23 -3.79
CA PHE A 95 2.77 3.37 -4.91
C PHE A 95 4.02 4.14 -4.51
N LEU A 96 3.87 5.31 -3.88
CA LEU A 96 5.02 6.12 -3.42
C LEU A 96 5.89 5.37 -2.40
N THR A 97 5.28 4.63 -1.49
CA THR A 97 5.99 3.82 -0.50
C THR A 97 6.79 2.71 -1.17
N LEU A 98 6.19 1.97 -2.09
CA LEU A 98 6.87 0.91 -2.84
C LEU A 98 8.01 1.46 -3.72
N LEU A 99 7.78 2.59 -4.40
CA LEU A 99 8.81 3.29 -5.16
C LEU A 99 9.98 3.68 -4.25
N PHE A 100 9.69 4.26 -3.09
CA PHE A 100 10.74 4.63 -2.13
C PHE A 100 11.52 3.42 -1.61
N ILE A 101 10.85 2.31 -1.29
CA ILE A 101 11.51 1.05 -0.91
C ILE A 101 12.40 0.53 -2.06
N LEU A 102 11.92 0.57 -3.30
CA LEU A 102 12.67 0.15 -4.48
C LEU A 102 13.95 0.99 -4.65
N LEU A 103 13.85 2.31 -4.49
CA LEU A 103 15.01 3.22 -4.55
C LEU A 103 16.00 2.96 -3.42
N LEU A 104 15.54 2.72 -2.19
CA LEU A 104 16.40 2.32 -1.07
C LEU A 104 17.09 0.98 -1.34
N LEU A 105 16.38 0.04 -1.96
CA LEU A 105 16.93 -1.25 -2.34
C LEU A 105 18.04 -1.07 -3.38
N ILE A 106 17.81 -0.30 -4.45
CA ILE A 106 18.83 0.03 -5.46
C ILE A 106 20.04 0.73 -4.83
N ALA A 107 19.84 1.75 -4.00
CA ALA A 107 20.92 2.46 -3.32
C ALA A 107 21.75 1.53 -2.42
N ARG A 108 21.10 0.57 -1.76
CA ARG A 108 21.78 -0.46 -0.96
C ARG A 108 22.67 -1.35 -1.83
N TYR A 109 22.21 -1.76 -3.00
CA TYR A 109 23.01 -2.58 -3.92
C TYR A 109 24.26 -1.85 -4.42
N GLU A 110 24.13 -0.54 -4.64
CA GLU A 110 25.26 0.33 -4.98
C GLU A 110 26.15 0.69 -3.78
N LYS A 111 25.80 0.26 -2.56
CA LYS A 111 26.49 0.60 -1.31
C LYS A 111 26.54 2.11 -1.02
N LYS A 112 25.48 2.84 -1.38
CA LYS A 112 25.34 4.28 -1.17
C LYS A 112 24.17 4.59 -0.22
N GLY A 113 24.19 5.80 0.34
CA GLY A 113 23.00 6.37 0.97
C GLY A 113 22.00 6.86 -0.08
N PHE A 114 20.76 7.12 0.35
CA PHE A 114 19.72 7.70 -0.51
C PHE A 114 18.94 8.75 0.27
N LEU A 115 18.87 9.98 -0.27
CA LEU A 115 18.31 11.15 0.40
C LEU A 115 18.93 11.32 1.81
N TRP A 116 18.11 11.27 2.86
CA TRP A 116 18.50 11.34 4.27
C TRP A 116 18.87 9.98 4.89
N VAL A 117 18.69 8.87 4.17
CA VAL A 117 18.94 7.52 4.69
C VAL A 117 20.38 7.09 4.41
N LYS A 118 21.18 6.96 5.48
CA LYS A 118 22.54 6.42 5.42
C LYS A 118 22.55 4.95 5.00
N TYR A 119 23.56 4.53 4.25
CA TYR A 119 23.73 3.15 3.76
C TYR A 119 23.49 2.08 4.84
N GLU A 120 24.09 2.26 6.03
CA GLU A 120 24.01 1.33 7.16
C GLU A 120 22.58 1.13 7.69
N LYS A 121 21.71 2.12 7.47
CA LYS A 121 20.31 2.11 7.93
C LYS A 121 19.32 1.68 6.84
N THR A 122 19.75 1.54 5.58
CA THR A 122 18.87 1.20 4.45
C THR A 122 18.02 -0.06 4.70
N THR A 123 18.63 -1.15 5.18
CA THR A 123 17.88 -2.37 5.51
C THR A 123 16.87 -2.16 6.63
N ALA A 124 17.21 -1.38 7.66
CA ALA A 124 16.29 -1.10 8.75
C ALA A 124 15.08 -0.30 8.25
N TRP A 125 15.30 0.70 7.39
CA TRP A 125 14.23 1.46 6.76
C TRP A 125 13.34 0.61 5.86
N ILE A 126 13.92 -0.20 4.96
CA ILE A 126 13.16 -1.13 4.10
C ILE A 126 12.27 -2.04 4.96
N LYS A 127 12.83 -2.63 6.02
CA LYS A 127 12.10 -3.50 6.94
C LYS A 127 10.99 -2.74 7.68
N GLY A 128 11.28 -1.55 8.19
CA GLY A 128 10.30 -0.72 8.91
C GLY A 128 9.12 -0.31 8.04
N LEU A 129 9.37 0.13 6.81
CA LEU A 129 8.33 0.49 5.85
C LEU A 129 7.46 -0.70 5.46
N LEU A 130 8.06 -1.88 5.26
CA LEU A 130 7.31 -3.11 4.99
C LEU A 130 6.48 -3.57 6.19
N ILE A 131 6.99 -3.45 7.43
CA ILE A 131 6.20 -3.74 8.65
C ILE A 131 4.99 -2.82 8.69
N PHE A 132 5.22 -1.51 8.53
CA PHE A 132 4.15 -0.53 8.53
C PHE A 132 3.11 -0.85 7.45
N GLY A 133 3.55 -1.16 6.23
CA GLY A 133 2.68 -1.56 5.12
C GLY A 133 1.86 -2.82 5.44
N VAL A 134 2.45 -3.85 6.02
CA VAL A 134 1.73 -5.08 6.41
C VAL A 134 0.71 -4.82 7.51
N ILE A 135 1.05 -4.01 8.52
CA ILE A 135 0.11 -3.64 9.60
C ILE A 135 -1.06 -2.83 9.03
N TYR A 136 -0.76 -1.87 8.15
CA TYR A 136 -1.77 -1.04 7.51
C TYR A 136 -2.67 -1.84 6.56
N GLY A 137 -2.10 -2.76 5.77
CA GLY A 137 -2.85 -3.70 4.95
C GLY A 137 -3.77 -4.59 5.76
N PHE A 138 -3.29 -5.11 6.89
CA PHE A 138 -4.13 -5.88 7.82
C PHE A 138 -5.29 -5.03 8.39
N TYR A 139 -5.04 -3.76 8.71
CA TYR A 139 -6.10 -2.83 9.09
C TYR A 139 -7.17 -2.71 7.99
N LEU A 140 -6.78 -2.46 6.73
CA LEU A 140 -7.73 -2.37 5.62
C LEU A 140 -8.44 -3.70 5.32
N PHE A 141 -7.78 -4.84 5.56
CA PHE A 141 -8.41 -6.15 5.48
C PHE A 141 -9.56 -6.29 6.51
N LEU A 142 -9.35 -5.81 7.74
CA LEU A 142 -10.41 -5.83 8.77
C LEU A 142 -11.60 -4.95 8.35
N ILE A 143 -11.34 -3.78 7.76
CA ILE A 143 -12.40 -2.91 7.22
C ILE A 143 -13.19 -3.62 6.10
N GLN A 144 -12.50 -4.26 5.16
CA GLN A 144 -13.12 -5.04 4.09
C GLN A 144 -14.02 -6.16 4.63
N HIS A 145 -13.54 -6.91 5.63
CA HIS A 145 -14.29 -8.03 6.19
C HIS A 145 -15.47 -7.60 7.07
N PHE A 146 -15.24 -6.71 8.04
CA PHE A 146 -16.22 -6.41 9.08
C PHE A 146 -17.19 -5.30 8.69
N ILE A 147 -16.73 -4.30 7.92
CA ILE A 147 -17.52 -3.10 7.62
C ILE A 147 -18.08 -3.20 6.21
N LEU A 148 -17.22 -3.28 5.20
CA LEU A 148 -17.64 -3.24 3.80
C LEU A 148 -18.30 -4.54 3.33
N LYS A 149 -17.99 -5.67 3.99
CA LYS A 149 -18.48 -7.01 3.66
C LYS A 149 -18.23 -7.40 2.19
N THR A 150 -17.19 -6.83 1.59
CA THR A 150 -16.73 -7.11 0.24
C THR A 150 -15.21 -6.96 0.20
N TYR A 151 -14.57 -7.71 -0.68
CA TYR A 151 -13.12 -7.77 -0.77
C TYR A 151 -12.61 -7.20 -2.09
N CYS A 152 -11.47 -6.54 -2.04
CA CYS A 152 -10.73 -6.14 -3.23
C CYS A 152 -9.61 -7.16 -3.50
N LEU A 153 -9.71 -7.91 -4.60
CA LEU A 153 -8.70 -8.90 -4.97
C LEU A 153 -7.32 -8.28 -5.17
N PHE A 154 -7.25 -7.08 -5.74
CA PHE A 154 -6.00 -6.34 -5.94
C PHE A 154 -5.40 -5.85 -4.62
N CYS A 155 -6.20 -5.35 -3.67
CA CYS A 155 -5.70 -5.00 -2.33
C CYS A 155 -5.15 -6.24 -1.60
N LEU A 156 -5.85 -7.37 -1.67
CA LEU A 156 -5.36 -8.63 -1.07
C LEU A 156 -4.07 -9.13 -1.74
N PHE A 157 -3.94 -8.92 -3.05
CA PHE A 157 -2.72 -9.23 -3.78
C PHE A 157 -1.56 -8.32 -3.35
N LEU A 158 -1.81 -7.02 -3.19
CA LEU A 158 -0.85 -6.06 -2.65
C LEU A 158 -0.41 -6.42 -1.23
N ASP A 159 -1.35 -6.82 -0.36
CA ASP A 159 -1.05 -7.28 1.01
C ASP A 159 -0.13 -8.51 0.99
N LEU A 160 -0.38 -9.46 0.08
CA LEU A 160 0.48 -10.63 -0.11
C LEU A 160 1.88 -10.23 -0.60
N ILE A 161 1.98 -9.28 -1.52
CA ILE A 161 3.25 -8.72 -2.00
C ILE A 161 4.04 -8.11 -0.84
N LEU A 162 3.41 -7.30 -0.01
CA LEU A 162 4.04 -6.68 1.16
C LEU A 162 4.52 -7.73 2.16
N LEU A 163 3.70 -8.75 2.43
CA LEU A 163 4.04 -9.84 3.35
C LEU A 163 5.23 -10.68 2.84
N ILE A 164 5.21 -11.08 1.56
CA ILE A 164 6.33 -11.81 0.95
C ILE A 164 7.58 -10.91 0.92
N GLY A 165 7.43 -9.64 0.57
CA GLY A 165 8.50 -8.64 0.57
C GLY A 165 9.14 -8.51 1.94
N LEU A 166 8.34 -8.49 3.00
CA LEU A 166 8.81 -8.50 4.39
C LEU A 166 9.64 -9.75 4.68
N ILE A 167 9.13 -10.94 4.38
CA ILE A 167 9.83 -12.21 4.61
C ILE A 167 11.18 -12.24 3.87
N LEU A 168 11.20 -11.77 2.61
CA LEU A 168 12.42 -11.69 1.81
C LEU A 168 13.40 -10.63 2.36
N ALA A 169 12.91 -9.45 2.76
CA ALA A 169 13.73 -8.40 3.35
C ALA A 169 14.42 -8.85 4.64
N TRP A 170 13.85 -9.79 5.40
CA TRP A 170 14.46 -10.35 6.61
C TRP A 170 15.74 -11.12 6.30
N ARG A 171 15.85 -11.68 5.09
CA ARG A 171 17.01 -12.44 4.61
C ARG A 171 18.12 -11.55 4.05
N LEU A 172 17.90 -10.23 3.94
CA LEU A 172 18.97 -9.29 3.58
C LEU A 172 20.00 -9.26 4.71
N LYS A 173 21.25 -9.60 4.37
CA LYS A 173 22.38 -9.46 5.31
C LYS A 173 22.57 -7.99 5.67
N LYS A 174 23.05 -7.71 6.89
CA LYS A 174 23.43 -6.36 7.34
C LYS A 174 24.51 -5.78 6.45
#